data_AF-A0A932BBW6-F1
#
_entry.id   AF-A0A932BBW6-F1
#
_cell.length_a   1.000
_cell.length_b   1.000
_cell.length_c   1.000
_cell.angle_alpha   90.00
_cell.angle_beta   90.00
_cell.angle_gamma   90.00
#
_symmetry.space_group_name_H-M   'P 1'
#
loop_
_entity.id
_entity.type
_entity.pdbx_description
1 polymer ?
#
loop_
_entity_poly.entity_id
_entity_poly.type
_entity_poly.pdbx_seq_one_letter_code
_entity_poly.pdbx_strand_id
1 'polypeptide(L)' 'MVYAHEQEAPAELSPDELREFKRNKQAWRFFENSPPGHKKVVLHWICGAKKPETRYRRFTKLLESCAAGQRLR' A
#
# COMPACT_ATOMS: atom_id res chain seq x y z
N MET A 1 5.13 1.07 19.57
CA MET A 1 3.73 1.36 19.19
C MET A 1 3.75 2.63 18.36
N VAL A 2 3.56 2.52 17.05
CA VAL A 2 3.24 3.67 16.19
C VAL A 2 2.23 3.17 15.16
N TYR A 3 0.97 3.10 15.57
CA TYR A 3 -0.15 3.06 14.63
C TYR A 3 -0.54 4.52 14.45
N ALA A 4 -0.08 5.11 13.36
CA ALA A 4 -0.23 6.52 13.08
C ALA A 4 -1.70 6.86 12.80
N HIS A 5 -2.35 7.29 13.87
CA HIS A 5 -3.38 8.33 14.02
C HIS A 5 -4.49 8.51 12.96
N GLU A 6 -5.70 8.51 13.51
CA GLU A 6 -6.94 9.15 13.04
C GLU A 6 -6.72 10.45 12.25
N GLN A 7 -7.06 10.45 10.95
CA GLN A 7 -7.64 11.60 10.23
C GLN A 7 -8.51 11.06 9.08
N GLU A 8 -9.83 11.28 9.15
CA GLU A 8 -10.83 11.15 8.06
C GLU A 8 -10.64 9.94 7.11
N ALA A 9 -11.06 8.74 7.56
CA ALA A 9 -11.05 7.47 6.82
C ALA A 9 -10.09 7.46 5.60
N PRO A 10 -8.76 7.49 5.85
CA PRO A 10 -7.80 7.60 4.77
C PRO A 10 -7.93 6.37 3.88
N ALA A 11 -7.61 6.51 2.60
CA ALA A 11 -7.41 5.35 1.75
C ALA A 11 -6.32 4.48 2.41
N GLU A 12 -6.70 3.42 3.11
CA GLU A 12 -5.80 2.58 3.89
C GLU A 12 -5.92 1.13 3.46
N LEU A 13 -4.80 0.41 3.59
CA LEU A 13 -4.76 -1.03 3.34
C LEU A 13 -5.59 -1.76 4.40
N SER A 14 -6.36 -2.75 3.96
CA SER A 14 -7.09 -3.65 4.86
C SER A 14 -6.09 -4.46 5.69
N PRO A 15 -6.47 -4.96 6.87
CA PRO A 15 -5.56 -5.74 7.72
C PRO A 15 -4.97 -6.98 7.03
N ASP A 16 -5.70 -7.57 6.08
CA ASP A 16 -5.24 -8.72 5.30
C ASP A 16 -4.15 -8.32 4.29
N GLU A 17 -4.38 -7.25 3.51
CA GLU A 17 -3.39 -6.66 2.61
C GLU A 17 -2.14 -6.24 3.40
N LEU A 18 -2.31 -5.62 4.57
CA LEU A 18 -1.20 -5.20 5.43
C LEU A 18 -0.37 -6.40 5.92
N ARG A 19 -1.00 -7.53 6.22
CA ARG A 19 -0.32 -8.78 6.60
C ARG A 19 0.53 -9.31 5.45
N GLU A 20 -0.02 -9.38 4.23
CA GLU A 20 0.75 -9.78 3.04
C GLU A 20 1.86 -8.80 2.70
N PHE A 21 1.61 -7.50 2.87
CA PHE A 21 2.60 -6.46 2.64
C PHE A 21 3.78 -6.59 3.60
N LYS A 22 3.49 -6.83 4.89
CA LYS A 22 4.50 -7.08 5.93
C LYS A 22 5.24 -8.40 5.76
N ARG A 23 4.66 -9.42 5.13
CA ARG A 23 5.39 -10.65 4.76
C ARG A 23 6.54 -10.34 3.81
N ASN A 24 6.35 -9.37 2.91
CA ASN A 24 7.38 -8.90 1.99
C ASN A 24 8.17 -7.74 2.60
N LYS A 25 9.14 -8.05 3.46
CA LYS A 25 9.98 -7.05 4.16
C LYS A 25 10.66 -6.05 3.22
N GLN A 26 11.03 -6.49 2.01
CA GLN A 26 11.71 -5.65 1.02
C GLN A 26 10.76 -4.56 0.47
N ALA A 27 9.56 -4.97 0.04
CA ALA A 27 8.48 -4.06 -0.32
C ALA A 27 8.07 -3.16 0.85
N TRP A 28 7.90 -3.72 2.06
CA TRP A 28 7.55 -2.95 3.24
C TRP A 28 8.55 -1.83 3.51
N ARG A 29 9.86 -2.12 3.46
CA ARG A 29 10.92 -1.12 3.64
C ARG A 29 10.92 -0.04 2.57
N PHE A 30 10.75 -0.41 1.30
CA PHE A 30 10.68 0.57 0.22
C PHE A 30 9.44 1.47 0.34
N PHE A 31 8.31 0.92 0.77
CA PHE A 31 7.10 1.69 1.04
C PHE A 31 7.27 2.60 2.26
N GLU A 32 7.88 2.13 3.34
CA GLU A 32 8.19 2.96 4.51
C GLU A 32 9.12 4.13 4.14
N ASN A 33 10.16 3.87 3.34
CA ASN A 33 11.08 4.90 2.85
C ASN A 33 10.51 5.78 1.72
N SER A 34 9.38 5.43 1.13
CA SER A 34 8.77 6.25 0.07
C SER A 34 8.21 7.56 0.64
N PRO A 35 8.26 8.67 -0.11
CA PRO A 35 7.73 9.95 0.36
C PRO A 35 6.21 9.87 0.59
N PRO A 36 5.68 10.62 1.57
CA PRO A 36 4.26 10.55 1.96
C PRO A 36 3.29 10.86 0.81
N GLY A 37 3.69 11.71 -0.15
CA GLY A 37 2.89 11.97 -1.36
C GLY A 37 2.70 10.72 -2.24
N HIS A 38 3.76 9.93 -2.44
CA HIS A 38 3.67 8.68 -3.21
C HIS A 38 2.78 7.66 -2.50
N LYS A 39 2.88 7.54 -1.17
CA LYS A 39 2.00 6.66 -0.38
C LYS A 39 0.53 7.03 -0.58
N LYS A 40 0.19 8.32 -0.49
CA LYS A 40 -1.19 8.81 -0.70
C LYS A 40 -1.72 8.46 -2.10
N VAL A 41 -0.93 8.67 -3.15
CA VAL A 41 -1.34 8.37 -4.54
C VAL A 41 -1.64 6.88 -4.72
N VAL A 42 -0.72 6.03 -4.26
CA VAL A 42 -0.86 4.57 -4.33
C VAL A 42 -2.08 4.09 -3.55
N LEU A 43 -2.25 4.59 -2.33
CA LEU A 43 -3.37 4.25 -1.49
C LEU A 43 -4.71 4.65 -2.12
N HIS A 44 -4.80 5.85 -2.69
CA HIS A 44 -5.98 6.28 -3.45
C HIS A 44 -6.26 5.39 -4.67
N TRP A 45 -5.21 4.99 -5.39
CA TRP A 45 -5.34 4.10 -6.54
C TRP A 45 -5.88 2.73 -6.14
N ILE A 46 -5.45 2.17 -5.00
CA ILE A 46 -5.96 0.90 -4.48
C ILE A 46 -7.40 1.08 -3.98
N CYS A 47 -7.66 2.09 -3.14
CA CYS A 47 -8.97 2.36 -2.55
C CYS A 47 -10.04 2.73 -3.59
N GLY A 48 -9.65 3.30 -4.74
CA GLY A 48 -10.57 3.59 -5.84
C GLY A 48 -11.14 2.35 -6.54
N ALA A 49 -10.64 1.14 -6.24
CA ALA A 49 -11.20 -0.10 -6.76
C ALA A 49 -12.43 -0.53 -5.95
N LYS A 50 -13.63 -0.40 -6.53
CA LYS A 50 -14.91 -0.80 -5.90
C LYS A 50 -15.01 -2.31 -5.62
N LYS A 51 -14.28 -3.15 -6.36
CA LYS A 51 -14.30 -4.61 -6.23
C LYS A 51 -13.09 -5.09 -5.43
N PRO A 52 -13.27 -5.98 -4.42
CA PRO A 52 -12.16 -6.47 -3.59
C PRO A 52 -11.11 -7.24 -4.39
N GLU A 53 -11.49 -8.04 -5.38
CA GLU A 53 -10.53 -8.72 -6.27
C GLU A 53 -9.67 -7.74 -7.07
N THR A 54 -10.26 -6.64 -7.54
CA THR A 54 -9.52 -5.62 -8.31
C THR A 54 -8.59 -4.84 -7.39
N ARG A 55 -9.05 -4.55 -6.18
CA ARG A 55 -8.23 -3.94 -5.13
C ARG A 55 -7.02 -4.81 -4.81
N TYR A 56 -7.23 -6.12 -4.60
CA TYR A 56 -6.17 -7.09 -4.36
C TYR A 56 -5.16 -7.12 -5.51
N ARG A 57 -5.60 -7.18 -6.77
CA ARG A 57 -4.70 -7.13 -7.93
C ARG A 57 -3.85 -5.85 -7.97
N ARG A 58 -4.43 -4.70 -7.65
CA ARG A 58 -3.69 -3.42 -7.56
C ARG A 58 -2.67 -3.44 -6.42
N PHE A 59 -3.07 -3.99 -5.28
CA PHE A 59 -2.19 -4.17 -4.12
C PHE A 59 -1.02 -5.11 -4.43
N THR A 60 -1.25 -6.27 -5.07
CA THR A 60 -0.18 -7.17 -5.52
C THR A 60 0.79 -6.45 -6.45
N LYS A 61 0.27 -5.68 -7.41
CA LYS A 61 1.11 -4.91 -8.34
C LYS A 61 1.97 -3.85 -7.63
N LEU A 62 1.42 -3.21 -6.60
CA LEU A 62 2.19 -2.34 -5.71
C LEU A 62 3.30 -3.13 -5.03
N LEU A 63 2.96 -4.26 -4.40
CA LEU A 63 3.91 -5.11 -3.69
C LEU A 63 5.07 -5.55 -4.60
N GLU A 64 4.78 -6.02 -5.80
CA GLU A 64 5.78 -6.40 -6.80
C GLU A 64 6.68 -5.22 -7.20
N SER A 65 6.09 -4.06 -7.50
CA SER A 65 6.85 -2.85 -7.87
C SER A 65 7.76 -2.41 -6.72
N CYS A 66 7.21 -2.42 -5.50
CA CYS A 66 7.90 -2.05 -4.28
C CYS A 66 9.04 -3.03 -3.95
N ALA A 67 8.82 -4.34 -4.16
CA ALA A 67 9.84 -5.38 -4.04
C ALA A 67 10.95 -5.20 -5.09
N ALA A 68 10.60 -4.81 -6.31
CA ALA A 68 11.55 -4.47 -7.36
C ALA A 68 12.26 -3.11 -7.15
N GLY A 69 11.91 -2.36 -6.09
CA GLY A 69 12.45 -1.01 -5.84
C GLY A 69 11.98 0.03 -6.87
N GLN A 70 10.88 -0.24 -7.56
CA GLN A 70 10.29 0.63 -8.56
C GLN A 70 9.05 1.33 -8.00
N ARG A 71 8.90 2.62 -8.34
CA ARG A 71 7.68 3.37 -8.03
C ARG A 71 6.60 3.04 -9.05
N LEU A 72 5.38 2.85 -8.55
CA LEU A 72 4.22 2.65 -9.39
C LEU A 72 3.89 4.00 -10.06
N ARG A 73 4.02 4.07 -11.39
CA ARG A 73 3.77 5.28 -12.19
C ARG A 73 2.40 5.25 -12.83
#